data_AF-A0A803R2R9-F1
#
_entry.id   AF-A0A803R2R9-F1
#
_cell.length_a   1.000
_cell.length_b   1.000
_cell.length_c   1.000
_cell.angle_alpha   90.00
_cell.angle_beta   90.00
_cell.angle_gamma   90.00
#
_symmetry.space_group_name_H-M   'P 1'
#
loop_
_entity.id
_entity.type
_entity.pdbx_description
1 polymer ?
#
loop_
_entity_poly.entity_id
_entity_poly.type
_entity_poly.pdbx_seq_one_letter_code
_entity_poly.pdbx_strand_id
1 'polypeptide(L)'
;MKAEDRVSVIGGHLTATTVSDASVGKTSANPNPTRTRPPITTHVLDVSRGSPAAGIEVQLETWKGPEPRPLFGKSYTGGWAFLGSSTTNNDGRSGQLMSVVDDINPGIYRISFNTGKYCPSGFFPYVSIVFEIKETQKREHFHLPLLLSPFSFSTYRGS
;
A
#
# COMPACT_ATOMS: atom_id res chain seq x y z
N MET A 1 -34.72 -26.16 24.52
CA MET A 1 -34.23 -27.44 25.08
C MET A 1 -33.79 -28.32 23.93
N LYS A 2 -32.55 -28.81 24.00
CA LYS A 2 -31.91 -29.90 23.24
C LYS A 2 -31.48 -29.69 21.79
N ALA A 3 -30.29 -30.25 21.55
CA ALA A 3 -29.45 -30.21 20.37
C ALA A 3 -29.49 -31.56 19.64
N GLU A 4 -29.01 -31.50 18.38
CA GLU A 4 -28.30 -32.54 17.63
C GLU A 4 -29.03 -33.57 16.74
N ASP A 5 -28.30 -33.85 15.65
CA ASP A 5 -28.31 -35.00 14.74
C ASP A 5 -29.23 -35.06 13.51
N ARG A 6 -28.61 -34.92 12.33
CA ARG A 6 -28.24 -36.11 11.51
C ARG A 6 -27.35 -35.76 10.31
N VAL A 7 -26.13 -36.27 10.37
CA VAL A 7 -25.12 -36.34 9.30
C VAL A 7 -25.52 -37.40 8.27
N SER A 8 -25.24 -37.17 6.98
CA SER A 8 -25.19 -38.23 5.96
C SER A 8 -23.75 -38.42 5.47
N VAL A 9 -23.36 -39.69 5.43
CA VAL A 9 -22.05 -40.24 5.04
C VAL A 9 -22.29 -41.14 3.81
N ILE A 10 -21.18 -41.46 3.13
CA ILE A 10 -20.91 -42.61 2.22
C ILE A 10 -21.23 -42.31 0.75
N GLY A 11 -20.37 -42.56 -0.24
CA GLY A 11 -19.08 -43.27 -0.40
C GLY A 11 -18.77 -43.27 -1.92
N GLY A 12 -17.70 -43.79 -2.50
CA GLY A 12 -16.52 -44.55 -2.08
C GLY A 12 -15.52 -44.48 -3.26
N HIS A 13 -14.23 -44.35 -2.97
CA HIS A 13 -13.20 -45.37 -3.17
C HIS A 13 -13.00 -45.89 -4.61
N LEU A 14 -11.82 -45.61 -5.18
CA LEU A 14 -11.09 -46.50 -6.09
C LEU A 14 -9.57 -46.22 -5.99
N THR A 15 -8.90 -47.10 -5.25
CA THR A 15 -7.55 -47.68 -5.44
C THR A 15 -6.33 -46.81 -5.77
N ALA A 16 -5.30 -47.03 -4.94
CA ALA A 16 -3.94 -46.53 -5.01
C ALA A 16 -3.09 -47.16 -6.13
N THR A 17 -2.08 -46.41 -6.59
CA THR A 17 -0.79 -46.96 -7.05
C THR A 17 0.30 -45.96 -6.70
N THR A 18 1.29 -46.40 -5.92
CA THR A 18 2.49 -45.67 -5.55
C THR A 18 3.58 -45.82 -6.61
N VAL A 19 4.22 -44.72 -7.00
CA VAL A 19 5.65 -44.69 -7.30
C VAL A 19 6.22 -43.30 -7.01
N SER A 20 7.44 -43.31 -6.50
CA SER A 20 8.16 -42.25 -5.82
C SER A 20 9.04 -41.38 -6.72
N ASP A 21 9.27 -40.17 -6.20
CA ASP A 21 10.52 -39.39 -6.17
C ASP A 21 10.76 -38.22 -7.15
N ALA A 22 11.53 -37.26 -6.61
CA ALA A 22 12.13 -36.06 -7.18
C ALA A 22 11.40 -34.71 -7.03
N SER A 23 11.95 -33.94 -6.09
CA SER A 23 11.88 -32.49 -5.87
C SER A 23 11.98 -31.62 -7.13
N VAL A 24 11.07 -30.64 -7.27
CA VAL A 24 11.40 -29.21 -7.47
C VAL A 24 10.26 -28.39 -6.88
N GLY A 25 10.53 -27.66 -5.78
CA GLY A 25 9.61 -26.66 -5.26
C GLY A 25 9.47 -25.51 -6.27
N LYS A 26 8.46 -25.57 -7.12
CA LYS A 26 7.95 -24.39 -7.82
C LYS A 26 7.05 -23.63 -6.86
N THR A 27 7.53 -22.51 -6.33
CA THR A 27 6.66 -21.46 -5.81
C THR A 27 5.77 -21.02 -6.96
N SER A 28 4.54 -21.55 -6.97
CA SER A 28 3.49 -21.17 -7.90
C SER A 28 2.99 -19.78 -7.51
N ALA A 29 3.74 -18.74 -7.89
CA ALA A 29 3.20 -17.40 -7.92
C ALA A 29 2.15 -17.36 -9.03
N ASN A 30 0.89 -17.21 -8.65
CA ASN A 30 -0.21 -17.00 -9.61
C ASN A 30 0.12 -15.72 -10.39
N PRO A 31 0.18 -15.74 -11.74
CA PRO A 31 0.61 -14.58 -12.52
C PRO A 31 -0.36 -13.39 -12.42
N ASN A 32 -1.58 -13.64 -11.92
CA ASN A 32 -2.58 -12.62 -11.67
C ASN A 32 -2.75 -12.39 -10.16
N PRO A 33 -2.56 -11.15 -9.68
CA PRO A 33 -2.82 -10.82 -8.28
C PRO A 33 -4.32 -10.99 -7.98
N THR A 34 -4.63 -11.50 -6.79
CA THR A 34 -6.02 -11.57 -6.28
C THR A 34 -6.57 -10.21 -5.89
N ARG A 35 -5.71 -9.24 -5.60
CA ARG A 35 -6.11 -7.85 -5.30
C ARG A 35 -6.59 -7.12 -6.55
N THR A 36 -7.61 -6.31 -6.38
CA THR A 36 -8.15 -5.40 -7.42
C THR A 36 -7.53 -3.99 -7.36
N ARG A 37 -6.72 -3.70 -6.33
CA ARG A 37 -6.06 -2.41 -6.12
C ARG A 37 -4.64 -2.55 -5.57
N PRO A 38 -3.76 -1.57 -5.82
CA PRO A 38 -2.41 -1.56 -5.27
C PRO A 38 -2.39 -1.67 -3.73
N PRO A 39 -1.30 -2.21 -3.16
CA PRO A 39 -1.11 -2.25 -1.70
C PRO A 39 -1.21 -0.91 -0.99
N ILE A 40 -0.71 0.14 -1.61
CA ILE A 40 -0.66 1.50 -1.07
C ILE A 40 -1.58 2.39 -1.91
N THR A 41 -2.50 3.09 -1.26
CA THR A 41 -3.38 4.07 -1.89
C THR A 41 -3.46 5.34 -1.05
N THR A 42 -3.84 6.46 -1.66
CA THR A 42 -4.10 7.71 -0.95
C THR A 42 -5.37 8.38 -1.44
N HIS A 43 -5.89 9.26 -0.60
CA HIS A 43 -7.02 10.14 -0.87
C HIS A 43 -6.71 11.48 -0.22
N VAL A 44 -6.72 12.55 -1.00
CA VAL A 44 -6.41 13.89 -0.54
C VAL A 44 -7.68 14.72 -0.49
N LEU A 45 -7.94 15.30 0.69
CA LEU A 45 -9.07 16.16 0.95
C LEU A 45 -8.56 17.56 1.29
N ASP A 46 -9.11 18.57 0.62
CA ASP A 46 -8.95 19.97 1.00
C ASP A 46 -10.02 20.30 2.04
N VAL A 47 -9.62 20.28 3.31
CA VAL A 47 -10.54 20.54 4.43
C VAL A 47 -10.87 22.02 4.59
N SER A 48 -10.10 22.92 3.96
CA SER A 48 -10.43 24.35 3.96
C SER A 48 -11.59 24.67 2.99
N ARG A 49 -11.75 23.84 1.97
CA ARG A 49 -12.83 23.93 0.96
C ARG A 49 -13.95 22.93 1.17
N GLY A 50 -13.74 21.92 2.02
CA GLY A 50 -14.68 20.83 2.24
C GLY A 50 -14.85 19.93 1.00
N SER A 51 -13.79 19.75 0.20
CA SER A 51 -13.85 19.02 -1.07
C SER A 51 -12.62 18.13 -1.30
N PRO A 52 -12.69 17.12 -2.19
CA PRO A 52 -11.50 16.43 -2.64
C PRO A 52 -10.49 17.38 -3.29
N ALA A 53 -9.21 17.12 -3.08
CA ALA A 53 -8.13 17.91 -3.65
C ALA A 53 -7.62 17.25 -4.94
N ALA A 54 -8.23 17.64 -6.07
CA ALA A 54 -7.86 17.16 -7.40
C ALA A 54 -6.59 17.85 -7.93
N GLY A 55 -5.82 17.16 -8.77
CA GLY A 55 -4.65 17.74 -9.42
C GLY A 55 -3.36 17.73 -8.60
N ILE A 56 -3.34 17.13 -7.41
CA ILE A 56 -2.13 17.01 -6.58
C ILE A 56 -1.23 15.93 -7.16
N GLU A 57 0.01 16.28 -7.45
CA GLU A 57 1.05 15.31 -7.81
C GLU A 57 1.47 14.51 -6.57
N VAL A 58 1.50 13.19 -6.72
CA VAL A 58 1.84 12.23 -5.68
C VAL A 58 2.96 11.33 -6.16
N GLN A 59 3.97 11.12 -5.33
CA GLN A 59 5.10 10.22 -5.59
C GLN A 59 5.23 9.20 -4.46
N LEU A 60 5.55 7.96 -4.82
CA LEU A 60 5.82 6.87 -3.89
C LEU A 60 7.25 6.35 -4.09
N GLU A 61 7.95 6.15 -2.98
CA GLU A 61 9.31 5.63 -2.91
C GLU A 61 9.46 4.58 -1.81
N THR A 62 10.46 3.73 -1.94
CA THR A 62 10.89 2.78 -0.91
C THR A 62 12.33 3.06 -0.48
N TRP A 63 12.63 2.83 0.78
CA TRP A 63 13.97 2.91 1.33
C TRP A 63 14.81 1.70 0.89
N LYS A 64 15.99 2.00 0.34
CA LYS A 64 17.06 1.13 -0.14
C LYS A 64 18.44 1.64 0.29
N GLY A 65 18.48 2.51 1.29
CA GLY A 65 19.74 3.05 1.82
C GLY A 65 20.52 2.02 2.64
N PRO A 66 21.72 2.38 3.11
CA PRO A 66 22.63 1.46 3.80
C PRO A 66 22.14 1.04 5.18
N GLU A 67 21.34 1.88 5.83
CA GLU A 67 20.71 1.58 7.12
C GLU A 67 19.41 0.80 6.92
N PRO A 68 18.96 -0.02 7.88
CA PRO A 68 17.66 -0.69 7.80
C PRO A 68 16.47 0.26 7.64
N ARG A 69 16.59 1.51 8.13
CA ARG A 69 15.59 2.58 8.01
C ARG A 69 16.25 3.96 7.96
N PRO A 70 15.60 4.97 7.37
CA PRO A 70 16.04 6.35 7.50
C PRO A 70 15.92 6.81 8.96
N LEU A 71 16.93 7.55 9.44
CA LEU A 71 17.06 8.06 10.79
C LEU A 71 16.72 9.55 10.81
N PHE A 72 16.00 9.97 11.84
CA PHE A 72 15.68 11.38 12.05
C PHE A 72 16.95 12.22 12.21
N GLY A 73 17.02 13.36 11.51
CA GLY A 73 18.17 14.25 11.54
C GLY A 73 19.37 13.81 10.69
N LYS A 74 19.36 12.60 10.09
CA LYS A 74 20.42 12.16 9.17
C LYS A 74 20.06 12.54 7.73
N SER A 75 20.96 13.26 7.08
CA SER A 75 20.86 13.51 5.63
C SER A 75 21.41 12.30 4.88
N TYR A 76 20.71 11.89 3.84
CA TYR A 76 21.08 10.77 2.99
C TYR A 76 21.24 11.26 1.56
N THR A 77 22.43 11.10 1.00
CA THR A 77 22.66 11.23 -0.44
C THR A 77 22.24 9.92 -1.11
N GLY A 78 20.96 9.84 -1.48
CA GLY A 78 20.35 8.63 -2.04
C GLY A 78 19.63 7.77 -0.99
N GLY A 79 19.27 6.55 -1.38
CA GLY A 79 18.56 5.60 -0.51
C GLY A 79 17.05 5.57 -0.68
N TRP A 80 16.42 6.60 -1.23
CA TRP A 80 15.03 6.50 -1.69
C TRP A 80 15.00 6.04 -3.15
N ALA A 81 14.35 4.91 -3.40
CA ALA A 81 14.13 4.36 -4.73
C ALA A 81 12.69 4.61 -5.16
N PHE A 82 12.53 5.22 -6.33
CA PHE A 82 11.22 5.52 -6.93
C PHE A 82 10.43 4.24 -7.23
N LEU A 83 9.14 4.24 -6.89
CA LEU A 83 8.20 3.17 -7.20
C LEU A 83 7.15 3.59 -8.23
N GLY A 84 6.67 4.84 -8.13
CA GLY A 84 5.67 5.36 -9.05
C GLY A 84 5.17 6.74 -8.65
N SER A 85 4.40 7.35 -9.55
CA SER A 85 3.79 8.65 -9.35
C SER A 85 2.44 8.72 -10.04
N SER A 86 1.56 9.60 -9.56
CA SER A 86 0.29 9.89 -10.19
C SER A 86 -0.19 11.30 -9.83
N THR A 87 -1.31 11.70 -10.41
CA THR A 87 -2.02 12.93 -10.02
C THR A 87 -3.37 12.56 -9.45
N THR A 88 -3.82 13.23 -8.39
CA THR A 88 -5.13 12.97 -7.80
C THR A 88 -6.25 13.32 -8.77
N ASN A 89 -7.26 12.44 -8.86
CA ASN A 89 -8.42 12.63 -9.71
C ASN A 89 -9.44 13.60 -9.07
N ASN A 90 -10.62 13.76 -9.69
CA ASN A 90 -11.69 14.63 -9.18
C ASN A 90 -12.26 14.20 -7.82
N ASP A 91 -12.05 12.94 -7.42
CA ASP A 91 -12.37 12.40 -6.10
C ASP A 91 -11.15 12.45 -5.16
N GLY A 92 -10.10 13.23 -5.49
CA GLY A 92 -8.90 13.39 -4.65
C GLY A 92 -8.06 12.12 -4.51
N ARG A 93 -8.38 11.03 -5.20
CA ARG A 93 -7.67 9.75 -5.11
C ARG A 93 -6.50 9.71 -6.07
N SER A 94 -5.37 9.15 -5.63
CA SER A 94 -4.25 8.89 -6.51
C SER A 94 -4.61 7.88 -7.60
N GLY A 95 -3.94 7.98 -8.74
CA GLY A 95 -3.83 6.86 -9.66
C GLY A 95 -3.00 5.71 -9.08
N GLN A 96 -2.57 4.81 -9.96
CA GLN A 96 -1.74 3.66 -9.58
C GLN A 96 -0.31 4.10 -9.24
N LEU A 97 0.03 4.09 -7.94
CA LEU A 97 1.37 4.47 -7.43
C LEU A 97 2.40 3.33 -7.48
N MET A 98 1.95 2.10 -7.69
CA MET A 98 2.78 0.90 -7.82
C MET A 98 1.98 -0.22 -8.48
N SER A 99 2.65 -1.29 -8.93
CA SER A 99 1.97 -2.49 -9.44
C SER A 99 1.01 -3.09 -8.42
N VAL A 100 -0.09 -3.65 -8.92
CA VAL A 100 -0.99 -4.48 -8.11
C VAL A 100 -0.28 -5.80 -7.82
N VAL A 101 -0.01 -6.07 -6.55
CA VAL A 101 0.68 -7.28 -6.06
C VAL A 101 -0.02 -7.75 -4.80
N ASP A 102 -0.13 -9.07 -4.60
CA ASP A 102 -0.79 -9.64 -3.41
C ASP A 102 0.01 -9.37 -2.14
N ASP A 103 1.32 -9.62 -2.19
CA ASP A 103 2.25 -9.41 -1.09
C ASP A 103 3.13 -8.18 -1.40
N ILE A 104 3.01 -7.11 -0.61
CA ILE A 104 3.94 -5.98 -0.66
C ILE A 104 5.23 -6.32 0.08
N ASN A 105 6.37 -5.87 -0.45
CA ASN A 105 7.65 -6.02 0.25
C ASN A 105 7.64 -5.21 1.56
N PRO A 106 7.99 -5.80 2.72
CA PRO A 106 8.19 -5.05 3.94
C PRO A 106 9.33 -4.06 3.80
N GLY A 107 9.27 -3.01 4.59
CA GLY A 107 10.29 -1.97 4.61
C GLY A 107 9.70 -0.60 4.87
N ILE A 108 10.53 0.41 4.64
CA ILE A 108 10.16 1.81 4.82
C ILE A 108 9.76 2.39 3.47
N TYR A 109 8.65 3.11 3.47
CA TYR A 109 8.09 3.78 2.31
C TYR A 109 7.95 5.27 2.60
N ARG A 110 7.99 6.07 1.53
CA ARG A 110 7.71 7.50 1.57
C ARG A 110 6.69 7.83 0.50
N ILE A 111 5.62 8.50 0.90
CA ILE A 111 4.66 9.11 -0.03
C ILE A 111 4.77 10.63 0.09
N SER A 112 4.91 11.31 -1.05
CA SER A 112 5.11 12.76 -1.13
C SER A 112 4.03 13.41 -1.98
N PHE A 113 3.57 14.59 -1.57
CA PHE A 113 2.49 15.35 -2.18
C PHE A 113 2.98 16.76 -2.52
N ASN A 114 2.81 17.18 -3.77
CA ASN A 114 3.18 18.53 -4.22
C ASN A 114 2.13 19.58 -3.78
N THR A 115 2.05 19.82 -2.47
CA THR A 115 1.05 20.71 -1.87
C THR A 115 1.25 22.17 -2.26
N GLY A 116 2.50 22.60 -2.48
CA GLY A 116 2.80 23.97 -2.88
C GLY A 116 2.33 24.28 -4.30
N LYS A 117 2.38 23.31 -5.23
CA LYS A 117 1.79 23.48 -6.56
C LYS A 117 0.26 23.60 -6.49
N TYR A 118 -0.39 22.85 -5.62
CA TYR A 118 -1.84 22.87 -5.43
C TYR A 118 -2.33 24.12 -4.69
N CYS A 119 -1.62 24.55 -3.64
CA CYS A 119 -1.93 25.74 -2.86
C CYS A 119 -0.68 26.63 -2.75
N PRO A 120 -0.39 27.48 -3.75
CA PRO A 120 0.82 28.32 -3.76
C PRO A 120 0.92 29.33 -2.63
N SER A 121 -0.22 29.75 -2.06
CA SER A 121 -0.28 30.62 -0.88
C SER A 121 -0.21 29.84 0.44
N GLY A 122 -0.16 28.51 0.39
CA GLY A 122 -0.06 27.65 1.56
C GLY A 122 1.35 27.61 2.14
N PHE A 123 1.45 27.17 3.38
CA PHE A 123 2.70 27.11 4.14
C PHE A 123 3.62 25.97 3.71
N PHE A 124 3.06 24.85 3.23
CA PHE A 124 3.83 23.64 2.92
C PHE A 124 4.21 23.60 1.43
N PRO A 125 5.51 23.71 1.08
CA PRO A 125 5.95 23.57 -0.32
C PRO A 125 5.67 22.15 -0.85
N TYR A 126 5.80 21.15 0.00
CA TYR A 126 5.36 19.77 -0.22
C TYR A 126 5.19 19.09 1.14
N VAL A 127 4.44 17.99 1.18
CA VAL A 127 4.31 17.13 2.37
C VAL A 127 4.89 15.77 2.04
N SER A 128 5.68 15.19 2.96
CA SER A 128 6.18 13.81 2.85
C SER A 128 5.87 13.03 4.10
N ILE A 129 5.29 11.83 3.92
CA ILE A 129 4.94 10.92 5.00
C ILE A 129 5.79 9.67 4.86
N VAL A 130 6.59 9.37 5.88
CA VAL A 130 7.42 8.17 5.95
C VAL A 130 6.75 7.16 6.88
N PHE A 131 6.60 5.92 6.42
CA PHE A 131 5.89 4.87 7.14
C PHE A 131 6.53 3.49 6.92
N GLU A 132 6.21 2.55 7.82
CA GLU A 132 6.78 1.21 7.84
C GLU A 132 5.70 0.16 7.54
N ILE A 133 6.05 -0.80 6.69
CA ILE A 133 5.27 -2.02 6.45
C ILE A 133 6.05 -3.18 7.04
N LYS A 134 5.46 -3.89 8.01
CA LYS A 134 6.08 -5.05 8.66
C LYS A 134 5.83 -6.34 7.89
N GLU A 135 6.66 -7.35 8.15
CA GLU A 135 6.53 -8.72 7.62
C GLU A 135 5.12 -9.30 7.83
N THR A 136 4.53 -9.07 9.00
CA THR A 136 3.18 -9.56 9.33
C THR A 136 2.05 -8.88 8.55
N GLN A 137 2.35 -7.80 7.81
CA GLN A 137 1.37 -6.93 7.16
C GLN A 137 1.44 -6.98 5.63
N LYS A 138 2.22 -7.91 5.05
CA LYS A 138 2.45 -8.02 3.60
C LYS A 138 1.18 -8.09 2.75
N ARG A 139 0.09 -8.64 3.31
CA ARG A 139 -1.21 -8.79 2.65
C ARG A 139 -2.20 -7.70 2.99
N GLU A 140 -1.85 -6.79 3.90
CA GLU A 140 -2.73 -5.71 4.30
C GLU A 140 -2.80 -4.63 3.20
N HIS A 141 -3.84 -3.81 3.28
CA HIS A 141 -3.95 -2.59 2.48
C HIS A 141 -3.53 -1.39 3.34
N PHE A 142 -2.82 -0.45 2.72
CA PHE A 142 -2.30 0.74 3.36
C PHE A 142 -2.92 1.96 2.70
N HIS A 143 -4.00 2.47 3.30
CA HIS A 143 -4.60 3.73 2.87
C HIS A 143 -3.98 4.88 3.68
N LEU A 144 -3.33 5.83 3.01
CA LEU A 144 -2.70 6.99 3.64
C LEU A 144 -3.34 8.28 3.15
N PRO A 145 -4.50 8.68 3.70
CA PRO A 145 -5.15 9.92 3.31
C PRO A 145 -4.40 11.15 3.82
N LEU A 146 -4.47 12.23 3.07
CA LEU A 146 -3.96 13.54 3.45
C LEU A 146 -5.14 14.52 3.56
N LEU A 147 -5.38 15.04 4.76
CA LEU A 147 -6.33 16.12 4.99
C LEU A 147 -5.55 17.42 5.03
N LEU A 148 -5.70 18.26 4.02
CA LEU A 148 -4.88 19.44 3.78
C LEU A 148 -5.68 20.72 4.00
N SER A 149 -5.10 21.66 4.73
CA SER A 149 -5.45 23.08 4.70
C SER A 149 -4.20 23.90 4.36
N PRO A 150 -4.32 25.21 4.06
CA PRO A 150 -3.15 26.02 3.73
C PRO A 150 -2.07 26.06 4.83
N PHE A 151 -2.42 25.86 6.11
CA PHE A 151 -1.48 25.98 7.24
C PHE A 151 -1.49 24.78 8.20
N SER A 152 -2.24 23.73 7.88
CA SER A 152 -2.21 22.47 8.62
C SER A 152 -2.41 21.29 7.68
N PHE A 153 -1.93 20.12 8.09
CA PHE A 153 -2.37 18.87 7.49
C PHE A 153 -2.46 17.80 8.55
N SER A 154 -3.24 16.76 8.27
CA SER A 154 -3.24 15.53 9.05
C SER A 154 -3.23 14.31 8.13
N THR A 155 -2.76 13.20 8.69
CA THR A 155 -2.73 11.89 8.03
C THR A 155 -2.97 10.82 9.08
N TYR A 156 -3.40 9.65 8.66
CA TYR A 156 -3.52 8.45 9.49
C TYR A 156 -3.35 7.20 8.62
N ARG A 157 -3.32 6.02 9.24
CA ARG A 157 -3.39 4.75 8.53
C ARG A 157 -4.85 4.29 8.46
N GLY A 158 -5.45 4.33 7.27
CA GLY A 158 -6.75 3.74 7.00
C GLY A 158 -6.66 2.25 6.63
N SER A 159 -7.78 1.54 6.77
CA SER A 159 -8.00 0.14 6.36
C SER A 159 -8.40 0.03 4.89
#